data_AF-A0A954R5T3-F1
#
_entry.id   AF-A0A954R5T3-F1
#
_cell.length_a   1.000
_cell.length_b   1.000
_cell.length_c   1.000
_cell.angle_alpha   90.00
_cell.angle_beta   90.00
_cell.angle_gamma   90.00
#
_symmetry.space_group_name_H-M   'P 1'
#
loop_
_entity.id
_entity.type
_entity.pdbx_description
1 polymer ?
#
loop_
_entity_poly.entity_id
_entity_poly.type
_entity_poly.pdbx_seq_one_letter_code
_entity_poly.pdbx_strand_id
1 'polypeptide(L)'
;AKPDSEDPIARESTRLYCAAVNGAQVSLDPKELREWMPNYKYGAHAFGLDGFQALIDNRESILPWIQEYSPIEHVSQDDPPIGLFYGGEVPVVGASPKDPTHSGIMGLKLAERLKEVGVDVVLATPGVEDPEYKNSTEYLIDRLRK
;
A
#
# COMPACT_ATOMS: atom_id res chain seq x y z
N ALA A 1 24.25 2.42 4.64
CA ALA A 1 25.42 1.54 4.79
C ALA A 1 26.62 2.12 4.08
N LYS A 2 27.81 1.94 4.66
CA LYS A 2 29.12 2.10 4.04
C LYS A 2 29.81 0.72 4.10
N PRO A 3 29.58 -0.16 3.11
CA PRO A 3 29.97 -1.58 3.19
C PRO A 3 31.45 -1.80 3.54
N ASP A 4 32.31 -0.90 3.06
CA ASP A 4 33.77 -0.99 3.24
C ASP A 4 34.32 -0.17 4.43
N SER A 5 33.45 0.28 5.36
CA SER A 5 33.91 1.07 6.52
C SER A 5 34.67 0.22 7.54
N GLU A 6 35.69 0.73 8.21
CA GLU A 6 36.33 0.03 9.35
C GLU A 6 35.43 0.01 10.61
N ASP A 7 34.44 0.90 10.71
CA ASP A 7 33.44 0.88 11.77
C ASP A 7 32.33 -0.14 11.43
N PRO A 8 32.17 -1.22 12.21
CA PRO A 8 31.16 -2.24 11.94
C PRO A 8 29.73 -1.69 11.96
N ILE A 9 29.45 -0.63 12.72
CA ILE A 9 28.11 -0.01 12.75
C ILE A 9 27.85 0.73 11.44
N ALA A 10 28.85 1.42 10.90
CA ALA A 10 28.72 2.17 9.65
C ALA A 10 28.52 1.25 8.43
N ARG A 11 28.89 -0.03 8.52
CA ARG A 11 28.62 -1.04 7.48
C ARG A 11 27.13 -1.35 7.37
N GLU A 12 26.39 -1.29 8.46
CA GLU A 12 25.00 -1.69 8.50
C GLU A 12 24.09 -0.67 7.79
N SER A 13 23.06 -1.19 7.13
CA SER A 13 22.03 -0.36 6.53
C SER A 13 20.92 -0.10 7.55
N THR A 14 20.49 1.15 7.67
CA THR A 14 19.26 1.51 8.39
C THR A 14 18.03 1.50 7.48
N ARG A 15 18.21 1.25 6.18
CA ARG A 15 17.08 1.11 5.24
C ARG A 15 16.35 -0.21 5.49
N LEU A 16 15.04 -0.21 5.28
CA LEU A 16 14.25 -1.42 5.25
C LEU A 16 14.78 -2.38 4.18
N TYR A 17 14.85 -3.67 4.51
CA TYR A 17 15.30 -4.71 3.57
C TYR A 17 14.15 -5.18 2.67
N CYS A 18 12.97 -5.41 3.23
CA CYS A 18 11.73 -5.70 2.52
C CYS A 18 10.53 -5.33 3.41
N ALA A 19 9.34 -5.16 2.81
CA ALA A 19 8.10 -4.97 3.54
C ALA A 19 7.03 -5.97 3.07
N ALA A 20 6.13 -6.38 3.97
CA ALA A 20 4.97 -7.18 3.61
C ALA A 20 3.75 -6.73 4.41
N VAL A 21 2.61 -6.60 3.74
CA VAL A 21 1.37 -6.10 4.35
C VAL A 21 0.17 -6.97 3.98
N ASN A 22 -0.83 -7.00 4.86
CA ASN A 22 -2.08 -7.74 4.67
C ASN A 22 -3.26 -6.75 4.66
N GLY A 23 -4.05 -6.72 3.59
CA GLY A 23 -5.26 -5.91 3.50
C GLY A 23 -5.03 -4.41 3.69
N ALA A 24 -3.90 -3.88 3.23
CA ALA A 24 -3.47 -2.53 3.58
C ALA A 24 -4.35 -1.42 2.96
N GLN A 25 -4.51 -0.33 3.72
CA GLN A 25 -5.03 0.93 3.21
C GLN A 25 -3.86 1.74 2.63
N VAL A 26 -3.93 2.09 1.35
CA VAL A 26 -2.79 2.69 0.62
C VAL A 26 -2.96 4.18 0.30
N SER A 27 -4.19 4.67 0.43
CA SER A 27 -4.57 6.07 0.16
C SER A 27 -5.62 6.54 1.16
N LEU A 28 -5.52 7.81 1.52
CA LEU A 28 -6.51 8.54 2.32
C LEU A 28 -7.32 9.54 1.47
N ASP A 29 -7.03 9.66 0.17
CA ASP A 29 -7.70 10.62 -0.69
C ASP A 29 -9.14 10.19 -1.01
N PRO A 30 -10.16 10.93 -0.55
CA PRO A 30 -11.55 10.54 -0.75
C PRO A 30 -11.98 10.53 -2.22
N LYS A 31 -11.34 11.34 -3.08
CA LYS A 31 -11.64 11.39 -4.52
C LYS A 31 -11.13 10.14 -5.21
N GLU A 32 -9.86 9.82 -4.99
CA GLU A 32 -9.21 8.64 -5.54
C GLU A 32 -9.92 7.36 -5.10
N LEU A 33 -10.20 7.25 -3.80
CA LEU A 33 -10.88 6.07 -3.23
C LEU A 33 -12.28 5.88 -3.83
N ARG A 34 -13.00 6.95 -4.16
CA ARG A 34 -14.31 6.89 -4.84
C ARG A 34 -14.21 6.53 -6.31
N GLU A 35 -13.15 6.99 -6.98
CA GLU A 35 -12.88 6.61 -8.37
C GLU A 35 -12.60 5.10 -8.46
N TRP A 36 -11.84 4.56 -7.51
CA TRP A 36 -11.51 3.14 -7.47
C TRP A 36 -12.65 2.26 -6.98
N MET A 37 -13.42 2.74 -6.01
CA MET A 37 -14.48 2.01 -5.33
C MET A 37 -15.65 2.96 -5.04
N PRO A 38 -16.71 2.98 -5.86
CA PRO A 38 -17.81 3.92 -5.72
C PRO A 38 -18.54 3.87 -4.38
N ASN A 39 -18.43 2.76 -3.63
CA ASN A 39 -19.04 2.59 -2.30
C ASN A 39 -18.11 2.94 -1.12
N TYR A 40 -16.89 3.45 -1.38
CA TYR A 40 -15.94 3.77 -0.31
C TYR A 40 -16.44 4.90 0.61
N LYS A 41 -16.40 4.68 1.93
CA LYS A 41 -17.03 5.60 2.90
C LYS A 41 -16.29 5.75 4.24
N TYR A 42 -15.06 5.26 4.33
CA TYR A 42 -14.26 5.25 5.56
C TYR A 42 -13.19 6.35 5.54
N GLY A 43 -12.74 6.81 6.71
CA GLY A 43 -11.55 7.67 6.85
C GLY A 43 -11.79 9.07 7.42
N ALA A 44 -13.03 9.59 7.40
CA ALA A 44 -13.32 10.96 7.85
C ALA A 44 -12.88 11.28 9.30
N HIS A 45 -13.05 10.31 10.20
CA HIS A 45 -12.69 10.44 11.61
C HIS A 45 -11.17 10.61 11.83
N ALA A 46 -10.31 10.14 10.91
CA ALA A 46 -8.86 10.34 10.99
C ALA A 46 -8.48 11.83 10.90
N PHE A 47 -9.38 12.63 10.33
CA PHE A 47 -9.21 14.07 10.13
C PHE A 47 -10.13 14.90 11.04
N GLY A 48 -10.81 14.26 12.01
CA GLY A 48 -11.76 14.94 12.90
C GLY A 48 -13.05 15.39 12.19
N LEU A 49 -13.43 14.75 11.09
CA LEU A 49 -14.61 15.10 10.30
C LEU A 49 -15.76 14.10 10.51
N ASP A 50 -16.99 14.61 10.50
CA ASP A 50 -18.21 13.86 10.86
C ASP A 50 -18.65 12.81 9.82
N GLY A 51 -18.09 12.81 8.61
CA GLY A 51 -18.46 11.83 7.59
C GLY A 51 -17.71 11.97 6.28
N PHE A 52 -17.87 10.97 5.40
CA PHE A 52 -17.13 10.90 4.14
C PHE A 52 -17.45 12.06 3.18
N GLN A 53 -18.67 12.61 3.23
CA GLN A 53 -19.00 13.80 2.45
C GLN A 53 -18.20 15.02 2.95
N ALA A 54 -18.12 15.23 4.27
CA ALA A 54 -17.28 16.29 4.83
C ALA A 54 -15.80 16.10 4.46
N LEU A 55 -15.34 14.85 4.35
CA LEU A 55 -13.99 14.53 3.86
C LEU A 55 -13.78 14.95 2.39
N ILE A 56 -14.76 14.72 1.52
CA ILE A 56 -14.74 15.20 0.12
C ILE A 56 -14.76 16.73 0.08
N ASP A 57 -15.68 17.36 0.80
CA ASP A 57 -15.91 18.81 0.76
C ASP A 57 -14.69 19.58 1.29
N ASN A 58 -13.96 19.01 2.24
CA ASN A 58 -12.76 19.59 2.83
C ASN A 58 -11.45 19.04 2.23
N ARG A 59 -11.50 18.26 1.14
CA ARG A 59 -10.31 17.58 0.57
C ARG A 59 -9.12 18.51 0.37
N GLU A 60 -9.35 19.73 -0.11
CA GLU A 60 -8.28 20.69 -0.38
C GLU A 60 -7.55 21.13 0.89
N SER A 61 -8.26 21.33 2.01
CA SER A 61 -7.64 21.77 3.27
C SER A 61 -6.86 20.65 3.97
N ILE A 62 -7.26 19.40 3.77
CA ILE A 62 -6.59 18.22 4.34
C ILE A 62 -5.56 17.59 3.40
N LEU A 63 -5.45 18.07 2.16
CA LEU A 63 -4.54 17.51 1.15
C LEU A 63 -3.09 17.38 1.65
N PRO A 64 -2.52 18.32 2.43
CA PRO A 64 -1.18 18.13 3.00
C PRO A 64 -1.07 16.87 3.88
N TRP A 65 -2.09 16.58 4.69
CA TRP A 65 -2.12 15.37 5.52
C TRP A 65 -2.39 14.10 4.71
N ILE A 66 -3.21 14.19 3.66
CA ILE A 66 -3.39 13.07 2.72
C ILE A 66 -2.04 12.71 2.10
N GLN A 67 -1.29 13.70 1.61
CA GLN A 67 0.05 13.50 1.02
C GLN A 67 1.06 12.99 2.04
N GLU A 68 1.02 13.51 3.27
CA GLU A 68 1.93 13.09 4.32
C GLU A 68 1.69 11.64 4.79
N TYR A 69 0.43 11.19 4.83
CA TYR A 69 0.07 9.93 5.48
C TYR A 69 -0.44 8.83 4.55
N SER A 70 -0.62 9.09 3.25
CA SER A 70 -0.99 8.04 2.28
C SER A 70 0.26 7.30 1.78
N PRO A 71 0.40 5.98 1.99
CA PRO A 71 1.57 5.24 1.51
C PRO A 71 1.88 5.41 0.01
N ILE A 72 0.84 5.51 -0.83
CA ILE A 72 1.01 5.65 -2.28
C ILE A 72 1.71 6.95 -2.70
N GLU A 73 1.65 8.00 -1.87
CA GLU A 73 2.24 9.32 -2.12
C GLU A 73 3.76 9.34 -1.88
N HIS A 74 4.28 8.35 -1.16
CA HIS A 74 5.71 8.25 -0.81
C HIS A 74 6.49 7.26 -1.67
N VAL A 75 5.84 6.63 -2.65
CA VAL A 75 6.49 5.65 -3.52
C VAL A 75 7.65 6.29 -4.28
N SER A 76 8.85 5.74 -4.08
CA SER A 76 10.07 6.17 -4.75
C SER A 76 10.90 4.97 -5.24
N GLN A 77 11.78 5.21 -6.22
CA GLN A 77 12.57 4.16 -6.86
C GLN A 77 13.50 3.41 -5.88
N ASP A 78 13.87 4.04 -4.76
CA ASP A 78 14.73 3.45 -3.74
C ASP A 78 13.98 2.62 -2.69
N ASP A 79 12.65 2.50 -2.79
CA ASP A 79 11.86 1.64 -1.91
C ASP A 79 12.32 0.18 -1.96
N PRO A 80 12.27 -0.54 -0.82
CA PRO A 80 12.65 -1.94 -0.77
C PRO A 80 11.61 -2.82 -1.51
N PRO A 81 11.90 -4.10 -1.79
CA PRO A 81 10.89 -5.03 -2.24
C PRO A 81 9.67 -5.08 -1.32
N ILE A 82 8.47 -5.09 -1.91
CA ILE A 82 7.19 -5.03 -1.18
C ILE A 82 6.29 -6.21 -1.54
N GLY A 83 5.78 -6.92 -0.53
CA GLY A 83 4.73 -7.94 -0.67
C GLY A 83 3.36 -7.41 -0.26
N LEU A 84 2.39 -7.47 -1.17
CA LEU A 84 1.02 -6.98 -1.02
C LEU A 84 0.05 -8.16 -1.02
N PHE A 85 -0.57 -8.47 0.12
CA PHE A 85 -1.44 -9.64 0.29
C PHE A 85 -2.86 -9.20 0.65
N TYR A 86 -3.84 -9.56 -0.18
CA TYR A 86 -5.24 -9.22 0.03
C TYR A 86 -6.11 -10.46 -0.11
N GLY A 87 -7.14 -10.55 0.73
CA GLY A 87 -8.20 -11.56 0.61
C GLY A 87 -9.48 -10.96 0.04
N GLY A 88 -10.60 -11.65 0.27
CA GLY A 88 -11.92 -11.14 -0.08
C GLY A 88 -12.31 -11.43 -1.53
N GLU A 89 -12.73 -10.40 -2.24
CA GLU A 89 -13.24 -10.50 -3.62
C GLU A 89 -12.10 -10.27 -4.64
N VAL A 90 -12.27 -10.80 -5.85
CA VAL A 90 -11.36 -10.49 -6.98
C VAL A 90 -11.40 -8.97 -7.22
N PRO A 91 -10.25 -8.28 -7.21
CA PRO A 91 -10.23 -6.83 -7.32
C PRO A 91 -10.59 -6.37 -8.73
N VAL A 92 -11.67 -5.58 -8.83
CA VAL A 92 -12.10 -4.93 -10.08
C VAL A 92 -12.27 -3.44 -9.80
N VAL A 93 -11.41 -2.60 -10.37
CA VAL A 93 -11.50 -1.14 -10.24
C VAL A 93 -12.87 -0.66 -10.75
N GLY A 94 -13.51 0.22 -9.99
CA GLY A 94 -14.86 0.70 -10.24
C GLY A 94 -15.98 -0.18 -9.65
N ALA A 95 -15.65 -1.34 -9.09
CA ALA A 95 -16.62 -2.19 -8.38
C ALA A 95 -16.91 -1.69 -6.96
N SER A 96 -17.95 -2.26 -6.34
CA SER A 96 -18.38 -1.95 -4.97
C SER A 96 -18.19 -3.16 -4.04
N PRO A 97 -16.95 -3.48 -3.63
CA PRO A 97 -16.67 -4.65 -2.79
C PRO A 97 -17.33 -4.53 -1.41
N LYS A 98 -17.60 -5.66 -0.77
CA LYS A 98 -18.23 -5.74 0.56
C LYS A 98 -17.39 -5.07 1.65
N ASP A 99 -16.06 -5.18 1.54
CA ASP A 99 -15.09 -4.52 2.42
C ASP A 99 -14.13 -3.64 1.59
N PRO A 100 -14.52 -2.38 1.29
CA PRO A 100 -13.68 -1.48 0.50
C PRO A 100 -12.35 -1.12 1.19
N THR A 101 -12.33 -1.08 2.53
CA THR A 101 -11.15 -0.68 3.32
C THR A 101 -9.99 -1.67 3.23
N HIS A 102 -10.29 -2.96 3.08
CA HIS A 102 -9.28 -4.02 2.94
C HIS A 102 -9.32 -4.68 1.55
N SER A 103 -9.92 -4.01 0.57
CA SER A 103 -10.09 -4.54 -0.79
C SER A 103 -8.76 -4.65 -1.52
N GLY A 104 -8.57 -5.74 -2.29
CA GLY A 104 -7.43 -5.92 -3.19
C GLY A 104 -7.29 -4.84 -4.26
N ILE A 105 -8.32 -4.00 -4.49
CA ILE A 105 -8.25 -2.85 -5.39
C ILE A 105 -7.17 -1.86 -4.90
N MET A 106 -7.03 -1.67 -3.59
CA MET A 106 -5.94 -0.86 -3.02
C MET A 106 -4.56 -1.44 -3.35
N GLY A 107 -4.42 -2.75 -3.18
CA GLY A 107 -3.19 -3.47 -3.53
C GLY A 107 -2.83 -3.34 -5.01
N LEU A 108 -3.82 -3.45 -5.90
CA LEU A 108 -3.65 -3.26 -7.34
C LEU A 108 -3.08 -1.86 -7.65
N LYS A 109 -3.68 -0.82 -7.09
CA LYS A 109 -3.28 0.57 -7.35
C LYS A 109 -1.90 0.91 -6.81
N LEU A 110 -1.56 0.42 -5.61
CA LEU A 110 -0.20 0.58 -5.08
C LEU A 110 0.82 -0.21 -5.91
N ALA A 111 0.49 -1.44 -6.34
CA ALA A 111 1.38 -2.25 -7.18
C ALA A 111 1.65 -1.59 -8.54
N GLU A 112 0.65 -0.96 -9.17
CA GLU A 112 0.84 -0.17 -10.39
C GLU A 112 1.86 0.95 -10.17
N ARG A 113 1.68 1.76 -9.11
CA ARG A 113 2.58 2.86 -8.77
C ARG A 113 4.01 2.40 -8.48
N LEU A 114 4.18 1.30 -7.74
CA LEU A 114 5.49 0.71 -7.44
C LEU A 114 6.19 0.23 -8.72
N LYS A 115 5.46 -0.41 -9.64
CA LYS A 115 5.99 -0.88 -10.93
C LYS A 115 6.44 0.27 -11.83
N GLU A 116 5.72 1.40 -11.83
CA GLU A 116 6.10 2.59 -12.61
C GLU A 116 7.49 3.12 -12.25
N VAL A 117 7.90 3.02 -10.98
CA VAL A 117 9.22 3.47 -10.50
C VAL A 117 10.24 2.33 -10.43
N GLY A 118 9.88 1.13 -10.87
CA GLY A 118 10.78 -0.03 -10.93
C GLY A 118 11.03 -0.72 -9.59
N VAL A 119 10.14 -0.53 -8.60
CA VAL A 119 10.24 -1.24 -7.30
C VAL A 119 9.70 -2.66 -7.46
N ASP A 120 10.43 -3.63 -6.90
CA ASP A 120 10.05 -5.04 -6.86
C ASP A 120 8.79 -5.21 -5.98
N VAL A 121 7.69 -5.63 -6.60
CA VAL A 121 6.42 -5.81 -5.92
C VAL A 121 5.77 -7.15 -6.26
N VAL A 122 5.42 -7.88 -5.21
CA VAL A 122 4.55 -9.08 -5.28
C VAL A 122 3.15 -8.65 -4.89
N LEU A 123 2.16 -9.00 -5.71
CA LEU A 123 0.75 -8.81 -5.39
C LEU A 123 0.03 -10.16 -5.42
N ALA A 124 -0.54 -10.55 -4.27
CA ALA A 124 -1.39 -11.72 -4.12
C ALA A 124 -2.80 -11.28 -3.75
N THR A 125 -3.76 -11.55 -4.63
CA THR A 125 -5.19 -11.26 -4.45
C THR A 125 -6.03 -12.44 -4.93
N PRO A 126 -7.32 -12.52 -4.54
CA PRO A 126 -8.22 -13.50 -5.13
C PRO A 126 -8.27 -13.36 -6.66
N GLY A 127 -8.24 -14.49 -7.38
CA GLY A 127 -8.24 -14.52 -8.85
C GLY A 127 -6.84 -14.61 -9.49
N VAL A 128 -5.76 -14.44 -8.72
CA VAL A 128 -4.41 -14.80 -9.18
C VAL A 128 -4.25 -16.31 -9.09
N GLU A 129 -4.10 -16.97 -10.24
CA GLU A 129 -3.72 -18.38 -10.30
C GLU A 129 -2.25 -18.54 -9.92
N ASP A 130 -1.94 -19.50 -9.05
CA ASP A 130 -0.59 -19.84 -8.58
C ASP A 130 0.31 -18.65 -8.17
N PRO A 131 -0.06 -17.90 -7.10
CA PRO A 131 0.75 -16.77 -6.65
C PRO A 131 2.14 -17.22 -6.17
N GLU A 132 3.16 -16.40 -6.45
CA GLU A 132 4.57 -16.67 -6.08
C GLU A 132 4.73 -16.98 -4.57
N TYR A 133 3.97 -16.28 -3.72
CA TYR A 133 3.89 -16.53 -2.28
C TYR A 133 2.43 -16.60 -1.86
N LYS A 134 2.09 -17.56 -0.98
CA LYS A 134 0.69 -17.73 -0.53
C LYS A 134 0.25 -16.70 0.50
N ASN A 135 1.21 -16.13 1.23
CA ASN A 135 0.95 -15.16 2.30
C ASN A 135 2.22 -14.36 2.64
N SER A 136 2.05 -13.31 3.45
CA SER A 136 3.14 -12.45 3.91
C SER A 136 4.24 -13.20 4.68
N THR A 137 3.90 -14.27 5.41
CA THR A 137 4.87 -15.04 6.19
C THR A 137 5.84 -15.80 5.28
N GLU A 138 5.34 -16.45 4.23
CA GLU A 138 6.19 -17.13 3.24
C GLU A 138 7.13 -16.15 2.54
N TYR A 139 6.61 -15.00 2.11
CA TYR A 139 7.40 -13.93 1.49
C TYR A 139 8.52 -13.43 2.41
N LEU A 140 8.20 -13.12 3.67
CA LEU A 140 9.20 -12.63 4.62
C LEU A 140 10.26 -13.69 4.93
N ILE A 141 9.87 -14.96 5.08
CA ILE A 141 10.81 -16.06 5.31
C ILE A 141 11.77 -16.21 4.12
N ASP A 142 11.27 -16.16 2.89
CA ASP A 142 12.10 -16.24 1.69
C ASP A 142 13.06 -15.05 1.58
N ARG A 143 12.55 -13.83 1.68
CA ARG A 143 13.36 -12.60 1.55
C ARG A 143 14.44 -12.52 2.62
N LEU A 144 14.11 -12.78 3.88
CA LEU A 144 15.05 -12.63 5.00
C LEU A 144 16.07 -13.77 5.14
N ARG A 145 15.98 -14.81 4.31
CA ARG A 145 16.97 -15.91 4.25
C ARG A 145 17.95 -15.78 3.08
N LYS A 146 17.78 -14.78 2.22
CA LYS A 146 18.70 -14.45 1.13
C LYS A 146 19.83 -13.57 1.62
#